data_AF-A0A2D7UZR0-F1
#
_entry.id   AF-A0A2D7UZR0-F1
#
_cell.length_a   1.000
_cell.length_b   1.000
_cell.length_c   1.000
_cell.angle_alpha   90.00
_cell.angle_beta   90.00
_cell.angle_gamma   90.00
#
_symmetry.space_group_name_H-M   'P 1'
#
loop_
_entity.id
_entity.type
_entity.pdbx_description
1 polymer ?
#
loop_
_entity_poly.entity_id
_entity_poly.type
_entity_poly.pdbx_seq_one_letter_code
_entity_poly.pdbx_strand_id
1 'polypeptide(L)'
;HQQPSFMGDTYNLLYYILIYFTNDWMAMLLMFLGLFVLFEFIIIKKLDPEPWRHVFSIIYYGYGDSRRYEYYGRANKIKQILLTRVRNVNSLTREEFDSLPARDLQKMVNDPVLVKFIFEDRRYSMEEMIAVIKRIKTWGRR
;
A
#
# COMPACT_ATOMS: atom_id res chain seq x y z
N HIS A 1 -12.62 50.23 -50.35
CA HIS A 1 -11.60 50.34 -49.28
C HIS A 1 -12.22 51.06 -48.10
N GLN A 2 -12.47 50.37 -46.98
CA GLN A 2 -12.92 51.03 -45.75
C GLN A 2 -11.80 51.95 -45.24
N GLN A 3 -12.12 53.17 -44.85
CA GLN A 3 -11.15 54.07 -44.22
C GLN A 3 -10.85 53.55 -42.81
N PRO A 4 -9.56 53.37 -42.44
CA PRO A 4 -9.20 52.90 -41.10
C PRO A 4 -9.62 53.96 -40.08
N SER A 5 -10.48 53.56 -39.16
CA SER A 5 -10.90 54.39 -38.02
C SER A 5 -10.55 53.62 -36.76
N PHE A 6 -10.01 54.31 -35.76
CA PHE A 6 -9.56 53.69 -34.51
C PHE A 6 -10.63 52.78 -33.87
N MET A 7 -11.90 53.21 -33.91
CA MET A 7 -13.04 52.43 -33.41
C MET A 7 -13.34 51.20 -34.28
N GLY A 8 -13.26 51.32 -35.61
CA GLY A 8 -13.46 50.19 -36.52
C GLY A 8 -12.34 49.16 -36.44
N ASP A 9 -11.09 49.61 -36.30
CA ASP A 9 -9.93 48.73 -36.15
C ASP A 9 -9.96 47.99 -34.81
N THR A 10 -10.37 48.67 -33.73
CA THR A 10 -10.58 48.05 -32.41
C THR A 10 -11.70 47.01 -32.45
N TYR A 11 -12.83 47.32 -33.11
CA TYR A 11 -13.93 46.38 -33.29
C TYR A 11 -13.48 45.13 -34.07
N ASN A 12 -12.79 45.31 -35.19
CA ASN A 12 -12.28 44.20 -35.99
C ASN A 12 -11.28 43.34 -35.22
N LEU A 13 -10.39 43.96 -34.45
CA LEU A 13 -9.43 43.23 -33.60
C LEU A 13 -10.15 42.36 -32.57
N LEU A 14 -11.11 42.92 -31.83
CA LEU A 14 -11.88 42.19 -30.83
C LEU A 14 -12.70 41.06 -31.47
N TYR A 15 -13.28 41.32 -32.64
CA TYR A 15 -14.02 40.32 -33.42
C TYR A 15 -13.13 39.15 -33.84
N TYR A 16 -11.92 39.42 -34.35
CA TYR A 16 -10.98 38.37 -34.74
C TYR A 16 -10.46 37.58 -33.53
N ILE A 17 -10.18 38.23 -32.41
CA ILE A 17 -9.79 37.55 -31.17
C ILE A 17 -10.90 36.61 -30.73
N LEU A 18 -12.16 37.08 -30.71
CA LEU A 18 -13.30 36.27 -30.28
C LEU A 18 -13.48 35.04 -31.17
N ILE A 19 -13.44 35.20 -32.50
CA ILE A 19 -13.59 34.09 -33.45
C ILE A 19 -12.43 33.11 -33.33
N TYR A 20 -11.20 33.60 -33.19
CA TYR A 20 -10.03 32.76 -33.10
C TYR A 20 -10.07 31.88 -31.84
N PHE A 21 -10.47 32.43 -30.69
CA PHE A 21 -10.60 31.68 -29.44
C PHE A 21 -11.84 30.77 -29.38
N THR A 22 -12.90 31.12 -30.11
CA THR A 22 -14.16 30.35 -30.16
C THR A 22 -14.18 29.33 -31.29
N ASN A 23 -13.13 29.26 -32.12
CA ASN A 23 -12.99 28.26 -33.17
C ASN A 23 -12.91 26.84 -32.57
N ASP A 24 -13.59 25.87 -33.20
CA ASP A 24 -13.62 24.47 -32.78
C ASP A 24 -12.21 23.90 -32.53
N TRP A 25 -11.24 24.20 -33.40
CA TRP A 25 -9.87 23.73 -33.24
C TRP A 25 -9.20 24.30 -31.98
N MET A 26 -9.38 25.60 -31.73
CA MET A 26 -8.81 26.26 -30.55
C MET A 26 -9.47 25.77 -29.27
N ALA A 27 -10.80 25.58 -29.28
CA ALA A 27 -11.53 25.02 -28.16
C ALA A 27 -11.05 23.60 -27.80
N MET A 28 -10.84 22.74 -28.81
CA MET A 28 -10.28 21.39 -28.60
C MET A 28 -8.86 21.43 -28.02
N LEU A 29 -8.00 22.33 -28.51
CA LEU A 29 -6.65 22.49 -28.01
C LEU A 29 -6.64 22.94 -26.53
N LEU A 30 -7.43 23.96 -26.20
CA LEU A 30 -7.55 24.46 -24.83
C LEU A 30 -8.11 23.40 -23.88
N MET A 31 -9.11 22.64 -24.33
CA MET A 31 -9.66 21.52 -23.56
C MET A 31 -8.58 20.45 -23.29
N PHE A 32 -7.81 20.07 -24.31
CA PHE A 32 -6.77 19.05 -24.18
C PHE A 32 -5.65 19.49 -23.22
N LEU A 33 -5.18 20.72 -23.35
CA LEU A 33 -4.19 21.30 -22.43
C LEU A 33 -4.74 21.41 -21.00
N GLY A 34 -6.00 21.81 -20.84
CA GLY A 34 -6.66 21.88 -19.53
C GLY A 34 -6.75 20.52 -18.85
N LEU A 35 -7.11 19.47 -19.59
CA LEU A 35 -7.11 18.09 -19.07
C LEU A 35 -5.71 17.64 -18.66
N PHE A 36 -4.67 17.96 -19.44
CA PHE A 36 -3.30 17.60 -19.11
C PHE A 36 -2.83 18.27 -17.81
N VAL A 37 -3.09 19.57 -17.65
CA VAL A 37 -2.80 20.30 -16.41
C VAL A 37 -3.57 19.73 -15.21
N LEU A 38 -4.84 19.35 -15.40
CA LEU A 38 -5.64 18.72 -14.36
C LEU A 38 -5.06 17.36 -13.94
N PHE A 39 -4.61 16.55 -14.91
CA PHE A 39 -3.96 15.27 -14.63
C PHE A 39 -2.65 15.44 -13.87
N GLU A 40 -1.78 16.35 -14.32
CA GLU A 40 -0.54 16.69 -13.62
C GLU A 40 -0.82 17.13 -12.18
N PHE A 41 -1.85 17.97 -11.98
CA PHE A 41 -2.27 18.39 -10.64
C PHE A 41 -2.71 17.20 -9.75
N ILE A 42 -3.49 16.27 -10.30
CA ILE A 42 -3.92 15.05 -9.59
C ILE A 42 -2.72 14.16 -9.25
N ILE A 43 -1.78 14.00 -10.16
CA ILE A 43 -0.58 13.17 -9.98
C ILE A 43 0.35 13.79 -8.93
N ILE A 44 0.61 15.10 -9.01
CA ILE A 44 1.47 15.82 -8.07
C ILE A 44 0.90 15.79 -6.65
N LYS A 45 -0.43 15.78 -6.48
CA LYS A 45 -1.04 15.60 -5.15
C LYS A 45 -0.70 14.25 -4.50
N LYS A 46 -0.22 13.27 -5.25
CA LYS A 46 0.18 11.95 -4.75
C LYS A 46 1.69 11.90 -4.48
N LEU A 47 2.20 12.81 -3.66
CA LEU A 47 3.64 12.92 -3.36
C LEU A 47 4.16 11.82 -2.41
N ASP A 48 3.26 11.18 -1.66
CA ASP A 48 3.56 9.98 -0.86
C ASP A 48 2.47 8.92 -1.08
N PRO A 49 2.45 8.22 -2.22
CA PRO A 49 1.65 7.01 -2.31
C PRO A 49 2.23 6.04 -1.28
N GLU A 50 1.48 5.78 -0.19
CA GLU A 50 1.84 4.67 0.70
C GLU A 50 2.15 3.45 -0.18
N PRO A 51 3.24 2.71 0.11
CA PRO A 51 3.60 1.58 -0.71
C PRO A 51 2.37 0.70 -0.81
N TRP A 52 1.96 0.42 -2.06
CA TRP A 52 0.89 -0.46 -2.47
C TRP A 52 1.36 -1.90 -2.27
N ARG A 53 1.91 -2.13 -1.08
CA ARG A 53 2.23 -3.38 -0.47
C ARG A 53 0.95 -3.75 0.27
N HIS A 54 0.37 -4.89 -0.05
CA HIS A 54 -0.66 -5.46 0.79
C HIS A 54 -0.11 -5.65 2.21
N VAL A 55 -0.29 -4.65 3.08
CA VAL A 55 -0.01 -4.79 4.50
C VAL A 55 -1.22 -5.47 5.09
N PHE A 56 -1.24 -6.80 5.02
CA PHE A 56 -2.19 -7.62 5.77
C PHE A 56 -1.88 -7.47 7.27
N SER A 57 -2.35 -6.37 7.87
CA SER A 57 -2.35 -6.21 9.32
C SER A 57 -3.59 -6.89 9.88
N ILE A 58 -3.45 -8.17 10.27
CA ILE A 58 -4.48 -8.98 10.95
C ILE A 58 -5.06 -8.29 12.21
N ILE A 59 -4.43 -7.21 12.69
CA ILE A 59 -4.77 -6.54 13.96
C ILE A 59 -5.66 -5.30 13.77
N TYR A 60 -5.73 -4.69 12.58
CA TYR A 60 -6.42 -3.39 12.41
C TYR A 60 -7.94 -3.53 12.22
N TYR A 61 -8.39 -4.66 11.70
CA TYR A 61 -9.79 -5.07 11.78
C TYR A 61 -9.95 -5.86 13.08
N GLY A 62 -10.30 -5.17 14.15
CA GLY A 62 -10.64 -5.80 15.42
C GLY A 62 -11.49 -7.04 15.20
N TYR A 63 -11.23 -8.08 15.99
CA TYR A 63 -11.90 -9.37 16.05
C TYR A 63 -13.40 -9.28 16.43
N GLY A 64 -14.13 -8.25 15.95
CA GLY A 64 -15.57 -8.05 16.16
C GLY A 64 -16.45 -9.03 15.39
N ASP A 65 -15.87 -9.85 14.51
CA ASP A 65 -16.54 -10.96 13.84
C ASP A 65 -15.58 -12.17 13.74
N SER A 66 -15.40 -12.89 14.84
CA SER A 66 -14.54 -14.09 14.92
C SER A 66 -14.95 -15.21 13.95
N ARG A 67 -16.19 -15.15 13.42
CA ARG A 67 -16.72 -16.12 12.45
C ARG A 67 -16.26 -15.84 11.02
N ARG A 68 -15.90 -14.59 10.67
CA ARG A 68 -15.48 -14.21 9.31
C ARG A 68 -14.02 -14.55 8.99
N TYR A 69 -13.18 -14.70 10.01
CA TYR A 69 -11.74 -14.94 9.86
C TYR A 69 -11.24 -16.18 10.58
N GLU A 70 -12.10 -17.20 10.76
CA GLU A 70 -11.75 -18.48 11.39
C GLU A 70 -10.49 -19.11 10.76
N TYR A 71 -10.29 -18.90 9.45
CA TYR A 71 -9.10 -19.33 8.72
C TYR A 71 -7.78 -18.77 9.31
N TYR A 72 -7.79 -17.52 9.77
CA TYR A 72 -6.61 -16.78 10.25
C TYR A 72 -6.35 -16.94 11.76
N GLY A 73 -7.31 -17.50 12.51
CA GLY A 73 -7.13 -17.85 13.93
C GLY A 73 -6.41 -19.18 14.16
N ARG A 74 -6.12 -19.95 13.10
CA ARG A 74 -5.52 -21.28 13.22
C ARG A 74 -4.04 -21.20 13.65
N ALA A 75 -3.71 -21.91 14.73
CA ALA A 75 -2.35 -22.00 15.28
C ALA A 75 -1.31 -22.37 14.20
N ASN A 76 -1.62 -23.34 13.34
CA ASN A 76 -0.72 -23.79 12.27
C ASN A 76 -0.38 -22.69 11.26
N LYS A 77 -1.34 -21.81 10.94
CA LYS A 77 -1.08 -20.68 10.02
C LYS A 77 -0.21 -19.63 10.68
N ILE A 78 -0.40 -19.38 11.97
CA ILE A 78 0.41 -18.43 12.73
C ILE A 78 1.84 -18.97 12.93
N LYS A 79 2.02 -20.29 13.14
CA LYS A 79 3.34 -20.95 13.12
C LYS A 79 4.04 -20.74 11.77
N GLN A 80 3.33 -20.97 10.65
CA GLN A 80 3.88 -20.75 9.30
C GLN A 80 4.33 -19.30 9.08
N ILE A 81 3.52 -18.33 9.52
CA ILE A 81 3.84 -16.89 9.41
C ILE A 81 5.09 -16.56 10.24
N LEU A 82 5.19 -17.09 11.46
CA LEU A 82 6.36 -16.90 12.31
C LEU A 82 7.63 -17.46 11.65
N LEU A 83 7.61 -18.71 11.19
CA LEU A 83 8.77 -19.34 10.52
C LEU A 83 9.18 -18.58 9.26
N THR A 84 8.21 -18.16 8.44
CA THR A 84 8.46 -17.34 7.25
C THR A 84 9.12 -16.01 7.63
N ARG A 85 8.68 -15.38 8.72
CA ARG A 85 9.27 -14.14 9.21
C ARG A 85 10.69 -14.34 9.74
N VAL A 86 10.95 -15.42 10.48
CA VAL A 86 12.30 -15.77 10.96
C VAL A 86 13.25 -15.96 9.79
N ARG A 87 12.83 -16.70 8.76
CA ARG A 87 13.60 -16.88 7.53
C ARG A 87 13.92 -15.53 6.86
N ASN A 88 12.90 -14.69 6.66
CA ASN A 88 13.07 -13.42 5.95
C ASN A 88 13.96 -12.43 6.73
N VAL A 89 13.86 -12.35 8.06
CA VAL A 89 14.71 -11.47 8.88
C VAL A 89 16.18 -11.89 8.84
N ASN A 90 16.44 -13.19 8.80
CA ASN A 90 17.80 -13.72 8.70
C ASN A 90 18.30 -13.82 7.25
N SER A 91 17.52 -13.33 6.27
CA SER A 91 17.84 -13.37 4.82
C SER A 91 18.19 -14.76 4.30
N LEU A 92 17.57 -15.79 4.88
CA LEU A 92 17.82 -17.19 4.52
C LEU A 92 17.03 -17.60 3.29
N THR A 93 17.65 -18.41 2.44
CA THR A 93 16.94 -19.13 1.36
C THR A 93 16.02 -20.20 1.95
N ARG A 94 15.15 -20.78 1.11
CA ARG A 94 14.21 -21.81 1.59
C ARG A 94 14.95 -23.08 1.98
N GLU A 95 15.94 -23.45 1.18
CA GLU A 95 16.76 -24.65 1.33
C GLU A 95 17.63 -24.56 2.59
N GLU A 96 18.27 -23.41 2.82
CA GLU A 96 19.02 -23.15 4.06
C GLU A 96 18.11 -23.23 5.28
N PHE A 97 16.90 -22.66 5.19
CA PHE A 97 15.96 -22.67 6.29
C PHE A 97 15.42 -24.07 6.62
N ASP A 98 15.11 -24.87 5.59
CA ASP A 98 14.60 -26.22 5.77
C ASP A 98 15.70 -27.17 6.32
N SER A 99 16.98 -26.84 6.09
CA SER A 99 18.12 -27.57 6.64
C SER A 99 18.53 -27.15 8.07
N LEU A 100 17.90 -26.11 8.65
CA LEU A 100 18.30 -25.57 9.95
C LEU A 100 18.05 -26.55 11.11
N PRO A 101 19.05 -26.77 11.98
CA PRO A 101 18.83 -27.48 13.23
C PRO A 101 17.84 -26.73 14.13
N ALA A 102 17.01 -27.48 14.86
CA ALA A 102 16.06 -26.92 15.81
C ALA A 102 16.72 -26.00 16.86
N ARG A 103 17.95 -26.31 17.27
CA ARG A 103 18.73 -25.52 18.23
C ARG A 103 19.05 -24.11 17.69
N ASP A 104 19.39 -24.02 16.41
CA ASP A 104 19.80 -22.75 15.82
C ASP A 104 18.57 -21.90 15.50
N LEU A 105 17.45 -22.53 15.14
CA LEU A 105 16.14 -21.88 15.09
C LEU A 105 15.74 -21.25 16.44
N GLN A 106 15.95 -21.98 17.55
CA GLN A 106 15.65 -21.46 18.90
C GLN A 106 16.51 -20.22 19.22
N LYS A 107 17.79 -20.24 18.86
CA LYS A 107 18.69 -19.09 19.03
C LYS A 107 18.28 -17.90 18.18
N MET A 108 17.85 -18.12 16.93
CA MET A 108 17.39 -17.06 16.04
C MET A 108 16.12 -16.38 16.55
N VAL A 109 15.19 -17.14 17.12
CA VAL A 109 13.95 -16.59 17.67
C VAL A 109 14.20 -15.81 18.96
N ASN A 110 15.07 -16.30 19.85
CA ASN A 110 15.46 -15.59 21.09
C ASN A 110 14.29 -15.14 21.98
N ASP A 111 13.11 -15.77 21.87
CA ASP A 111 11.95 -15.59 22.75
C ASP A 111 11.42 -16.99 23.15
N PRO A 112 11.46 -17.34 24.45
CA PRO A 112 11.06 -18.68 24.91
C PRO A 112 9.59 -18.99 24.66
N VAL A 113 8.71 -17.97 24.65
CA VAL A 113 7.27 -18.16 24.38
C VAL A 113 7.04 -18.47 22.91
N LEU A 114 7.74 -17.79 22.00
CA LEU A 114 7.66 -18.05 20.56
C LEU A 114 8.30 -19.39 20.20
N VAL A 115 9.40 -19.76 20.86
CA VAL A 115 10.02 -21.09 20.71
C VAL A 115 9.03 -22.17 21.13
N LYS A 116 8.43 -22.04 22.33
CA LYS A 116 7.43 -23.00 22.81
C LYS A 116 6.26 -23.12 21.83
N PHE A 117 5.78 -21.99 21.30
CA PHE A 117 4.72 -21.97 20.29
C PHE A 117 5.07 -22.70 18.98
N ILE A 118 6.33 -22.69 18.54
CA ILE A 118 6.76 -23.41 17.33
C ILE A 118 6.69 -24.93 17.55
N PHE A 119 7.20 -25.42 18.68
CA PHE A 119 7.36 -26.86 18.92
C PHE A 119 6.14 -27.53 19.58
N GLU A 120 5.30 -26.77 20.28
CA GLU A 120 4.15 -27.32 20.99
C GLU A 120 2.93 -27.40 20.07
N ASP A 121 2.29 -28.57 19.98
CA ASP A 121 1.06 -28.76 19.23
C ASP A 121 -0.14 -28.92 20.18
N ARG A 122 -0.51 -27.79 20.81
CA ARG A 122 -1.68 -27.68 21.69
C ARG A 122 -2.76 -26.82 21.07
N ARG A 123 -4.00 -27.01 21.54
CA ARG A 123 -5.08 -26.05 21.28
C ARG A 123 -4.85 -24.79 22.10
N TYR A 124 -4.67 -23.67 21.43
CA TYR A 124 -4.53 -22.36 22.07
C TYR A 124 -5.90 -21.71 22.21
N SER A 125 -6.15 -21.09 23.36
CA SER A 125 -7.28 -20.17 23.50
C SER A 125 -7.08 -18.94 22.61
N MET A 126 -8.18 -18.27 22.29
CA MET A 126 -8.18 -17.05 21.51
C MET A 126 -7.28 -15.96 22.15
N GLU A 127 -7.35 -15.81 23.47
CA GLU A 127 -6.53 -14.84 24.23
C GLU A 127 -5.04 -15.15 24.16
N GLU A 128 -4.68 -16.43 24.30
CA GLU A 128 -3.29 -16.91 24.20
C GLU A 128 -2.75 -16.65 22.79
N MET A 129 -3.57 -16.86 21.76
CA MET A 129 -3.18 -16.59 20.37
C MET A 129 -2.92 -15.10 20.14
N ILE A 130 -3.76 -14.22 20.69
CA ILE A 130 -3.55 -12.77 20.61
C ILE A 130 -2.23 -12.38 21.29
N ALA A 131 -1.92 -12.97 22.44
CA ALA A 131 -0.67 -12.71 23.14
C ALA A 131 0.55 -13.11 22.29
N VAL A 132 0.50 -14.27 21.64
CA VAL A 132 1.54 -14.73 20.71
C VAL A 132 1.65 -13.78 19.51
N ILE A 133 0.54 -13.41 18.86
CA ILE A 133 0.55 -12.50 17.70
C ILE A 133 1.15 -11.14 18.05
N LYS A 134 0.79 -10.57 19.21
CA LYS A 134 1.37 -9.30 19.69
C LYS A 134 2.88 -9.40 19.83
N ARG A 135 3.38 -10.51 20.40
CA ARG A 135 4.82 -10.79 20.51
C ARG A 135 5.50 -10.94 19.14
N ILE A 136 4.90 -11.67 18.20
CA ILE A 136 5.41 -11.80 16.82
C ILE A 136 5.50 -10.43 16.12
N LYS A 137 4.53 -9.53 16.37
CA LYS A 137 4.55 -8.18 15.79
C LYS A 137 5.72 -7.34 16.31
N THR A 138 5.98 -7.41 17.61
CA THR A 138 7.12 -6.70 18.24
C THR A 138 8.46 -7.38 17.93
N TRP A 139 8.45 -8.67 17.64
CA TRP A 139 9.64 -9.43 17.30
C TRP A 139 10.29 -8.92 16.00
N GLY A 140 11.57 -8.55 16.08
CA GLY A 140 12.35 -8.01 14.96
C GLY A 140 12.14 -6.52 14.67
N ARG A 141 11.38 -5.78 15.49
CA ARG A 141 11.40 -4.31 15.49
C ARG A 141 12.53 -3.84 16.40
N ARG A 142 13.74 -3.72 15.86
CA ARG A 142 14.78 -2.83 16.39
C ARG A 142 14.89 -1.64 15.45
#